data_AF-A0A1A9B5L5-F1
#
_entry.id   AF-A0A1A9B5L5-F1
#
_cell.length_a   1.000
_cell.length_b   1.000
_cell.length_c   1.000
_cell.angle_alpha   90.00
_cell.angle_beta   90.00
_cell.angle_gamma   90.00
#
_symmetry.space_group_name_H-M   'P 1'
#
loop_
_entity.id
_entity.type
_entity.pdbx_description
1 polymer ?
#
loop_
_entity_poly.entity_id
_entity_poly.type
_entity_poly.pdbx_seq_one_letter_code
_entity_poly.pdbx_strand_id
1 'polypeptide(L)' 'MSGVDHQPHRPSWECRACYEPWPCAAGQVQLAEAYRGDRSGLTIYMGKLYAAALVELPAFPPRLLYSQFVAWTRALTR' A
#
# COMPACT_ATOMS: atom_id res chain seq x y z
N MET A 1 -0.27 -8.29 21.01
CA MET A 1 0.86 -7.54 20.41
C MET A 1 0.27 -6.42 19.57
N SER A 2 0.03 -5.26 20.16
CA SER A 2 -0.42 -4.09 19.41
C SER A 2 0.82 -3.41 18.83
N GLY A 3 1.38 -3.99 17.76
CA GLY A 3 2.31 -3.25 16.92
C GLY A 3 1.56 -2.06 16.34
N VAL A 4 2.21 -0.89 16.25
CA VAL A 4 1.58 0.30 15.66
C VAL A 4 1.06 -0.08 14.28
N ASP A 5 -0.23 0.17 14.02
CA ASP A 5 -0.86 -0.18 12.75
C ASP A 5 -0.45 0.84 11.68
N HIS A 6 0.28 0.37 10.67
CA HIS A 6 0.79 1.21 9.59
C HIS A 6 -0.29 1.39 8.53
N GLN A 7 -1.28 2.24 8.82
CA GLN A 7 -2.40 2.57 7.94
C GLN A 7 -2.14 3.83 7.09
N PRO A 8 -2.83 3.99 5.94
CA PRO A 8 -2.76 5.20 5.14
C PRO A 8 -3.50 6.37 5.80
N HIS A 9 -2.91 7.54 5.71
CA HIS A 9 -3.53 8.83 5.99
C HIS A 9 -3.97 9.46 4.66
N ARG A 10 -5.27 9.40 4.34
CA ARG A 10 -5.80 9.99 3.11
C ARG A 10 -6.22 11.45 3.35
N PRO A 11 -6.01 12.36 2.37
CA PRO A 11 -5.55 12.11 1.00
C PRO A 11 -4.03 12.23 0.81
N SER A 12 -3.22 12.46 1.85
CA SER A 12 -1.76 12.60 1.68
C SER A 12 -1.06 11.29 1.30
N TRP A 13 -1.71 10.15 1.58
CA TRP A 13 -1.17 8.81 1.40
C TRP A 13 0.16 8.57 2.13
N GLU A 14 0.33 9.26 3.27
CA GLU A 14 1.42 9.02 4.22
C GLU A 14 0.99 7.98 5.25
N CYS A 15 1.94 7.33 5.91
CA CYS A 15 1.64 6.38 6.96
C CYS A 15 1.29 7.13 8.26
N ARG A 16 0.17 6.78 8.90
CA ARG A 16 -0.23 7.37 10.20
C ARG A 16 0.79 7.12 11.32
N ALA A 17 1.55 6.05 11.22
CA ALA A 17 2.47 5.59 12.25
C ALA A 17 3.86 6.22 12.16
N CYS A 18 4.39 6.37 10.94
CA CYS A 18 5.77 6.78 10.71
C CYS A 18 5.93 7.95 9.73
N TYR A 19 4.84 8.49 9.19
CA TYR A 19 4.81 9.65 8.28
C TYR A 19 5.54 9.46 6.94
N GLU A 20 6.11 8.28 6.69
CA GLU A 20 6.66 7.89 5.38
C GLU A 20 5.55 7.63 4.35
N PRO A 21 5.85 7.69 3.04
CA PRO A 21 4.90 7.31 1.99
C PRO A 21 4.29 5.92 2.24
N TRP A 22 2.98 5.83 2.27
CA TRP A 22 2.27 4.58 2.49
C TRP A 22 2.03 3.84 1.15
N PRO A 23 2.23 2.52 1.06
CA PRO A 23 2.66 1.62 2.12
C PRO A 23 4.17 1.73 2.38
N CYS A 24 4.52 2.09 3.62
CA CYS A 24 5.90 2.07 4.10
C CYS A 24 6.38 0.62 4.29
N ALA A 25 7.68 0.39 4.48
CA ALA A 25 8.25 -0.95 4.61
C ALA A 25 7.55 -1.80 5.69
N ALA A 26 7.28 -1.23 6.88
CA ALA A 26 6.55 -1.92 7.94
C ALA A 26 5.09 -2.22 7.56
N GLY A 27 4.41 -1.29 6.89
CA GLY A 27 3.05 -1.51 6.36
C GLY A 27 3.00 -2.60 5.30
N GLN A 28 4.00 -2.69 4.42
CA GLN A 28 4.10 -3.78 3.44
C GLN A 28 4.25 -5.13 4.13
N VAL A 29 5.06 -5.24 5.19
CA VAL A 29 5.18 -6.46 6.00
C VAL A 29 3.85 -6.80 6.68
N GLN A 30 3.19 -5.83 7.33
CA GLN A 30 1.88 -6.06 7.98
C GLN A 30 0.83 -6.56 6.99
N LEU A 31 0.74 -5.94 5.81
CA LEU A 31 -0.15 -6.37 4.74
C LEU A 31 0.22 -7.76 4.20
N ALA A 32 1.51 -8.03 3.98
CA ALA A 32 1.97 -9.32 3.52
C ALA A 32 1.63 -10.44 4.51
N GLU A 33 1.66 -10.16 5.81
CA GLU A 33 1.29 -11.12 6.85
C GLU A 33 -0.22 -11.31 6.98
N ALA A 34 -0.98 -10.20 6.96
CA ALA A 34 -2.45 -10.26 6.98
C ALA A 34 -3.02 -11.05 5.80
N TYR A 35 -2.37 -10.99 4.63
CA TYR A 35 -2.76 -11.69 3.41
C TYR A 35 -1.85 -12.89 3.08
N ARG A 36 -1.16 -13.49 4.06
CA ARG A 36 -0.23 -14.61 3.82
C ARG A 36 -0.87 -15.76 3.03
N GLY A 37 -2.15 -16.04 3.28
CA GLY A 37 -2.93 -17.07 2.58
C GLY A 37 -3.72 -16.60 1.36
N ASP A 38 -3.70 -15.30 1.03
CA ASP A 38 -4.49 -14.73 -0.07
C ASP A 38 -3.73 -13.59 -0.79
N ARG A 39 -2.71 -13.98 -1.56
CA ARG A 39 -1.88 -13.03 -2.34
C ARG A 39 -2.68 -12.29 -3.42
N SER A 40 -3.68 -12.95 -3.99
CA SER A 40 -4.58 -12.35 -4.97
C SER A 40 -5.43 -11.25 -4.31
N GLY A 41 -5.99 -11.52 -3.13
CA GLY A 41 -6.72 -10.54 -2.32
C GLY A 41 -5.87 -9.32 -1.99
N LEU A 42 -4.60 -9.50 -1.61
CA LEU A 42 -3.67 -8.38 -1.38
C LEU A 42 -3.51 -7.51 -2.63
N THR A 43 -3.27 -8.14 -3.79
CA THR A 43 -3.07 -7.42 -5.05
C THR A 43 -4.33 -6.66 -5.47
N ILE A 44 -5.52 -7.26 -5.29
CA ILE A 44 -6.81 -6.60 -5.56
C ILE A 44 -7.03 -5.42 -4.60
N TYR A 45 -6.75 -5.60 -3.31
CA TYR A 45 -6.87 -4.54 -2.30
C TYR A 45 -5.97 -3.35 -2.64
N MET A 46 -4.69 -3.61 -2.93
CA MET A 46 -3.75 -2.56 -3.33
C MET A 46 -4.13 -1.90 -4.66
N GLY A 47 -4.70 -2.64 -5.62
CA GLY A 47 -5.22 -2.09 -6.87
C GLY A 47 -6.38 -1.11 -6.66
N LYS A 48 -7.29 -1.40 -5.71
CA LYS A 48 -8.37 -0.47 -5.33
C LYS A 48 -7.81 0.82 -4.71
N LEU A 49 -6.80 0.71 -3.85
CA LEU A 49 -6.14 1.88 -3.26
C LEU A 49 -5.36 2.69 -4.28
N TYR A 50 -4.69 2.04 -5.23
CA TYR A 50 -4.06 2.71 -6.37
C TYR A 50 -5.07 3.56 -7.17
N ALA A 51 -6.24 3.00 -7.49
CA ALA A 51 -7.30 3.73 -8.20
C ALA A 51 -7.77 4.97 -7.42
N ALA A 52 -7.89 4.84 -6.09
CA ALA A 52 -8.21 5.97 -5.23
C ALA A 52 -7.09 7.02 -5.20
N ALA A 53 -5.83 6.60 -5.11
CA ALA A 53 -4.67 7.49 -5.11
C ALA A 53 -4.54 8.27 -6.42
N LEU A 54 -4.87 7.68 -7.57
CA LEU A 54 -4.89 8.39 -8.85
C LEU A 54 -5.87 9.58 -8.86
N VAL A 55 -7.00 9.45 -8.16
CA VAL A 55 -8.01 10.52 -8.06
C VAL A 55 -7.56 11.58 -7.05
N GLU A 56 -6.98 11.17 -5.93
CA GLU A 56 -6.59 12.07 -4.84
C GLU A 56 -5.25 12.79 -5.06
N LEU A 57 -4.36 12.21 -5.87
CA LEU A 57 -3.04 12.74 -6.19
C LEU A 57 -2.87 12.96 -7.70
N PRO A 58 -3.69 13.80 -8.35
CA PRO A 58 -3.70 13.95 -9.82
C PRO A 58 -2.40 14.57 -10.38
N ALA A 59 -1.61 15.24 -9.53
CA ALA A 59 -0.30 15.79 -9.91
C ALA A 59 0.81 14.73 -9.98
N PHE A 60 0.60 13.54 -9.39
CA PHE A 60 1.61 12.49 -9.35
C PHE A 60 1.51 11.60 -10.61
N PRO A 61 2.65 11.25 -11.24
CA PRO A 61 2.65 10.33 -12.36
C PRO A 61 2.04 8.97 -11.99
N PRO A 62 1.07 8.44 -12.75
CA PRO A 62 0.43 7.15 -12.47
C PRO A 62 1.42 5.98 -12.30
N ARG A 63 2.54 6.00 -13.03
CA ARG A 63 3.59 4.98 -12.92
C ARG A 63 4.28 4.96 -11.55
N LEU A 64 4.47 6.11 -10.91
CA LEU A 64 5.06 6.18 -9.57
C LEU A 64 4.09 5.62 -8.54
N LEU A 65 2.82 6.01 -8.62
CA LEU A 65 1.75 5.47 -7.77
C LEU A 65 1.59 3.95 -7.98
N TYR A 66 1.67 3.45 -9.21
CA TYR A 66 1.63 2.01 -9.47
C TYR A 66 2.79 1.27 -8.80
N SER A 67 4.00 1.84 -8.85
CA SER A 67 5.20 1.25 -8.25
C SER A 67 5.07 1.18 -6.73
N GLN A 68 4.55 2.25 -6.12
CA GLN A 68 4.30 2.35 -4.68
C GLN A 68 3.20 1.41 -4.19
N PHE A 69 2.06 1.35 -4.88
CA PHE A 69 0.90 0.61 -4.40
C PHE A 69 0.89 -0.86 -4.85
N VAL A 70 1.21 -1.15 -6.12
CA VAL A 70 0.89 -2.47 -6.72
C VAL A 70 2.13 -3.29 -7.06
N ALA A 71 3.21 -2.68 -7.55
CA ALA A 71 4.33 -3.43 -8.12
C ALA A 71 4.99 -4.40 -7.12
N TRP A 72 5.10 -4.01 -5.85
CA TRP A 72 5.72 -4.83 -4.80
C TRP A 72 4.90 -6.08 -4.45
N THR A 73 3.57 -6.09 -4.63
CA THR A 73 2.75 -7.28 -4.32
C THR A 73 3.06 -8.46 -5.23
N ARG A 74 3.58 -8.17 -6.44
CA ARG A 74 4.03 -9.19 -7.40
C ARG A 74 5.36 -9.84 -7.01
N ALA A 75 6.16 -9.20 -6.17
CA ALA A 75 7.38 -9.81 -5.64
C ALA A 75 7.05 -10.89 -4.59
N LEU A 76 5.87 -10.81 -3.96
CA LEU A 76 5.40 -11.77 -2.95
C LEU A 76 4.76 -13.05 -3.52
N THR A 77 4.54 -13.10 -4.84
CA THR A 77 3.98 -14.28 -5.51
C THR A 77 5.05 -15.25 -6.01
N ARG A 78 6.31 -15.08 -5.60
CA ARG A 78 7.41 -16.02 -5.85
C ARG A 78 7.69 -16.88 -4.63
#